data_AF-A0A920GTM8-F1
#
_entry.id   AF-A0A920GTM8-F1
#
_cell.length_a   1.000
_cell.length_b   1.000
_cell.length_c   1.000
_cell.angle_alpha   90.00
_cell.angle_beta   90.00
_cell.angle_gamma   90.00
#
_symmetry.space_group_name_H-M   'P 1'
#
loop_
_entity.id
_entity.type
_entity.pdbx_description
1 polymer ?
#
loop_
_entity_poly.entity_id
_entity_poly.type
_entity_poly.pdbx_seq_one_letter_code
_entity_poly.pdbx_strand_id
1 'polypeptide(L)' 'MSFGGTLPLETLVMLKPDLVITGKAYPGHSRSEEILKHPALRPFRAITQTDAKWICGTPAVLDAVAELQRAHPEKGLK' A
#
# COMPACT_ATOMS: atom_id res chain seq x y z
N MET A 1 8.54 7.08 -19.24
CA MET A 1 7.67 6.11 -18.53
C MET A 1 7.42 6.64 -17.12
N SER A 2 6.19 7.07 -16.82
CA SER A 2 5.82 7.48 -15.46
C SER A 2 5.49 6.22 -14.65
N PHE A 3 6.47 5.67 -13.94
CA PHE A 3 6.25 4.61 -12.96
C PHE A 3 5.69 5.24 -11.67
N GLY A 4 4.47 5.74 -11.73
CA GLY A 4 3.79 6.39 -10.60
C GLY A 4 2.82 7.50 -11.00
N GLY A 5 2.07 7.99 -10.00
CA GLY A 5 1.13 9.09 -10.13
C GLY A 5 0.71 9.65 -8.77
N THR A 6 0.02 10.79 -8.77
CA THR A 6 -0.55 11.40 -7.56
C THR A 6 -2.02 11.01 -7.44
N LEU A 7 -2.41 10.43 -6.31
CA LEU A 7 -3.80 10.12 -5.98
C LEU A 7 -4.23 10.97 -4.77
N PRO A 8 -5.20 11.91 -4.93
CA PRO A 8 -5.78 12.63 -3.80
C PRO A 8 -6.45 11.68 -2.82
N LEU A 9 -6.39 12.00 -1.53
CA LEU A 9 -6.88 11.13 -0.48
C LEU A 9 -8.42 11.03 -0.48
N GLU A 10 -9.08 12.12 -0.86
CA GLU A 10 -10.54 12.18 -1.06
C GLU A 10 -10.97 11.20 -2.14
N THR A 11 -10.22 11.13 -3.25
CA THR A 11 -10.47 10.17 -4.32
C THR A 11 -10.27 8.74 -3.82
N LEU A 12 -9.18 8.45 -3.10
CA LEU A 12 -8.97 7.14 -2.49
C LEU A 12 -10.14 6.74 -1.58
N VAL A 13 -10.61 7.66 -0.75
CA VAL A 13 -11.73 7.42 0.16
C VAL A 13 -13.02 7.13 -0.60
N MET A 14 -13.31 7.89 -1.66
CA MET A 14 -14.49 7.69 -2.50
C MET A 14 -14.46 6.38 -3.27
N LEU A 15 -13.28 5.90 -3.67
CA LEU A 15 -13.10 4.60 -4.34
C LEU A 15 -13.44 3.42 -3.44
N LYS A 16 -13.48 3.62 -2.10
CA LYS A 16 -13.82 2.60 -1.10
C LYS A 16 -13.10 1.27 -1.34
N PRO A 17 -11.76 1.26 -1.43
CA PRO A 17 -11.03 0.03 -1.62
C PRO A 17 -11.22 -0.89 -0.41
N ASP A 18 -11.27 -2.21 -0.64
CA ASP A 18 -11.28 -3.16 0.48
C ASP A 18 -9.93 -3.22 1.22
N LEU A 19 -8.85 -2.78 0.55
CA LEU A 19 -7.48 -2.87 1.03
C LEU A 19 -6.63 -1.71 0.50
N VAL A 20 -5.77 -1.15 1.36
CA VAL A 20 -4.74 -0.18 0.99
C VAL A 20 -3.37 -0.76 1.31
N ILE A 21 -2.50 -0.87 0.30
CA ILE A 21 -1.08 -1.23 0.49
C ILE A 21 -0.31 0.07 0.69
N THR A 22 0.43 0.19 1.79
CA THR A 22 0.99 1.47 2.25
C THR A 22 2.42 1.38 2.79
N GLY A 23 2.98 2.56 3.00
CA GLY A 23 4.31 2.86 3.53
C GLY A 23 4.55 2.39 4.98
N LYS A 24 5.75 1.92 5.33
CA LYS A 24 6.17 1.92 6.74
C LYS A 24 6.59 3.34 7.14
N ALA A 25 5.92 3.90 8.15
CA ALA A 25 6.41 5.10 8.79
C ALA A 25 7.59 4.77 9.70
N TYR A 26 8.66 5.57 9.64
CA TYR A 26 9.87 5.37 10.42
C TYR A 26 9.91 6.37 11.59
N PRO A 27 10.68 6.10 12.66
CA PRO A 27 10.94 7.10 13.69
C PRO A 27 11.63 8.32 13.05
N GLY A 28 11.06 9.51 13.23
CA GLY A 28 11.59 10.75 12.66
C GLY A 28 10.53 11.83 12.48
N HIS A 29 10.94 12.91 11.81
CA HIS A 29 10.11 14.10 11.56
C HIS A 29 9.81 14.32 10.07
N SER A 30 9.78 13.24 9.28
CA SER A 30 9.48 13.32 7.85
C SER A 30 8.03 13.74 7.62
N ARG A 31 7.82 14.95 7.09
CA ARG A 31 6.48 15.42 6.72
C ARG A 31 5.84 14.57 5.64
N SER A 32 6.66 13.99 4.75
CA SER A 32 6.19 13.09 3.69
C SER A 32 5.54 11.81 4.24
N GLU A 33 5.85 11.42 5.49
CA GLU A 33 5.28 10.24 6.13
C GLU A 33 3.96 10.52 6.87
N GLU A 34 3.57 11.77 7.07
CA GLU A 34 2.33 12.11 7.79
C GLU A 34 1.07 11.58 7.08
N ILE A 35 1.11 11.53 5.73
CA ILE A 35 0.00 11.01 4.94
C ILE A 35 -0.31 9.55 5.27
N LEU A 36 0.70 8.75 5.65
CA LEU A 36 0.55 7.34 6.02
C LEU A 36 -0.25 7.15 7.32
N LYS A 37 -0.31 8.18 8.16
CA LYS A 37 -1.01 8.18 9.45
C LYS A 37 -2.31 9.01 9.41
N HIS A 38 -2.74 9.44 8.22
CA HIS A 38 -3.86 10.35 8.08
C HIS A 38 -5.17 9.71 8.60
N PRO A 39 -6.02 10.44 9.35
CA PRO A 39 -7.26 9.89 9.92
C PRO A 39 -8.22 9.28 8.89
N ALA A 40 -8.24 9.81 7.67
CA ALA A 40 -9.07 9.28 6.58
C ALA A 40 -8.69 7.85 6.15
N LEU A 41 -7.51 7.35 6.53
CA LEU A 41 -7.10 5.96 6.26
C LEU A 41 -7.59 4.97 7.30
N ARG A 42 -8.03 5.43 8.50
CA ARG A 42 -8.50 4.57 9.60
C ARG A 42 -9.62 3.59 9.22
N PRO A 43 -10.57 3.91 8.32
CA PRO A 43 -11.62 2.98 7.94
C PRO A 43 -11.14 1.80 7.09
N PHE A 44 -9.97 1.90 6.46
CA PHE A 44 -9.46 0.89 5.53
C PHE A 44 -8.56 -0.11 6.25
N ARG A 45 -8.61 -1.37 5.80
CA ARG A 45 -7.55 -2.32 6.12
C ARG A 45 -6.28 -1.87 5.40
N ALA A 46 -5.22 -1.64 6.15
CA ALA A 46 -3.93 -1.21 5.62
C ALA A 46 -2.90 -2.33 5.80
N ILE A 47 -2.21 -2.69 4.72
CA ILE A 47 -1.03 -3.55 4.76
C ILE A 47 0.19 -2.66 4.57
N THR A 48 1.04 -2.62 5.59
CA THR A 48 2.32 -1.95 5.53
C THR A 48 3.33 -2.86 4.83
N GLN A 49 3.65 -2.55 3.57
CA GLN A 49 4.59 -3.30 2.74
C GLN A 49 5.44 -2.32 1.95
N THR A 50 6.69 -2.13 2.41
CA THR A 50 7.70 -1.30 1.76
C THR A 50 9.06 -1.97 1.80
N ASP A 51 9.14 -3.16 1.23
CA ASP A 51 10.41 -3.83 1.07
C ASP A 51 10.96 -3.65 -0.35
N ALA A 52 12.21 -4.09 -0.54
CA ALA A 52 12.90 -4.00 -1.82
C ALA A 52 12.18 -4.73 -2.96
N LYS A 53 11.25 -5.65 -2.65
CA LYS A 53 10.50 -6.43 -3.65
C LYS A 53 9.55 -5.54 -4.47
N TRP A 54 9.13 -4.40 -3.91
CA TRP A 54 8.24 -3.44 -4.56
C TRP A 54 8.95 -2.37 -5.40
N ILE A 55 10.22 -2.10 -5.11
CA ILE A 55 10.97 -0.98 -5.73
C ILE A 55 11.65 -1.42 -7.02
N CYS A 56 12.25 -2.60 -7.03
CA CYS A 56 13.10 -3.03 -8.14
C CYS A 56 12.43 -4.04 -9.08
N GLY A 57 11.23 -4.54 -8.74
CA GLY A 57 10.34 -5.32 -9.63
C GLY A 57 10.91 -6.61 -10.26
N THR A 58 12.14 -7.00 -9.91
CA THR A 58 12.82 -8.24 -10.33
C THR A 58 12.04 -9.47 -9.83
N PRO A 59 12.49 -10.73 -10.03
CA PRO A 59 11.68 -11.92 -9.68
C PRO A 59 11.06 -11.93 -8.27
N ALA A 60 11.62 -11.16 -7.33
CA ALA A 60 11.09 -10.91 -5.99
C ALA A 60 9.65 -10.35 -5.94
N VAL A 61 9.11 -9.78 -7.02
CA VAL A 61 7.70 -9.35 -7.07
C VAL A 61 6.73 -10.51 -6.87
N LEU A 62 7.11 -11.74 -7.25
CA LEU A 62 6.29 -12.94 -7.03
C LEU A 62 6.12 -13.24 -5.54
N ASP A 63 7.15 -13.00 -4.73
CA ASP A 63 7.07 -13.17 -3.28
C ASP A 63 6.12 -12.14 -2.66
N ALA A 64 6.16 -10.89 -3.14
CA ALA A 64 5.23 -9.84 -2.70
C ALA A 64 3.78 -10.19 -3.03
N VAL A 65 3.51 -10.72 -4.23
CA VAL A 65 2.18 -11.22 -4.61
C VAL A 65 1.74 -12.39 -3.73
N ALA A 66 2.63 -13.35 -3.46
CA ALA A 66 2.33 -14.49 -2.58
C ALA A 66 2.06 -14.06 -1.13
N GLU A 67 2.75 -13.05 -0.62
CA GLU A 67 2.47 -12.43 0.69
C GLU A 67 1.09 -11.77 0.73
N LEU A 68 0.72 -11.01 -0.30
CA LEU A 68 -0.62 -10.42 -0.40
C LEU A 68 -1.72 -11.47 -0.46
N GLN A 69 -1.53 -12.53 -1.24
CA GLN A 69 -2.49 -13.63 -1.32
C GLN A 69 -2.66 -14.36 0.02
N ARG A 70 -1.58 -14.51 0.80
CA ARG A 70 -1.68 -15.09 2.16
C ARG A 70 -2.39 -14.17 3.14
N ALA A 71 -2.20 -12.86 3.01
CA ALA A 71 -2.91 -11.88 3.83
C ALA A 71 -4.40 -11.76 3.45
N HIS A 72 -4.73 -12.05 2.19
CA HIS A 72 -6.07 -11.91 1.60
C HIS A 72 -6.45 -13.13 0.73
N PRO A 73 -6.64 -14.32 1.34
CA PRO A 73 -6.94 -15.54 0.61
C PRO A 73 -8.21 -15.42 -0.25
N GLU A 74 -9.15 -14.58 0.16
CA GLU A 74 -10.41 -14.31 -0.53
C GLU A 74 -10.26 -13.60 -1.88
N LYS A 75 -9.14 -12.89 -2.12
CA LYS A 75 -8.97 -12.05 -3.32
C LYS A 75 -8.35 -12.75 -4.53
N GLY A 76 -7.76 -13.95 -4.35
CA GLY A 76 -7.15 -14.72 -5.44
C GLY A 76 -8.01 -15.83 -6.03
N LEU A 77 -9.28 -15.93 -5.62
CA LEU A 77 -10.22 -16.97 -6.04
C LEU A 77 -11.18 -16.55 -7.16
N LYS A 78 -10.90 -15.43 -7.84
CA LYS A 78 -11.69 -14.98 -8.99
C LYS A 78 -11.09 -15.45 -10.30
#